data_AF-A0A1E7PX65-F1
#
_entry.id   AF-A0A1E7PX65-F1
#
_cell.length_a   1.000
_cell.length_b   1.000
_cell.length_c   1.000
_cell.angle_alpha   90.00
_cell.angle_beta   90.00
_cell.angle_gamma   90.00
#
_symmetry.space_group_name_H-M   'P 1'
#
loop_
_entity.id
_entity.type
_entity.pdbx_description
1 polymer ?
#
loop_
_entity_poly.entity_id
_entity_poly.type
_entity_poly.pdbx_seq_one_letter_code
_entity_poly.pdbx_strand_id
1 'polypeptide(L)'
;MPVWLQWALIIAGVAASVFLTLFIRKQSGRIRRSKTAAQKTATFTEQRRASMIESVRIIAMAIEQDQVEYSEACIRIKGLLDHLEPSLMEREPYRVFLEVSDLLQHMPTHKARQQTNPRFVRKMDKERFEIEGRHADAIRRGATALRQHSF
;
A
#
# COMPACT_ATOMS: atom_id res chain seq x y z
N MET A 1 -21.94 -53.71 44.60
CA MET A 1 -21.33 -53.40 43.28
C MET A 1 -20.00 -54.12 43.22
N PRO A 2 -19.77 -54.99 42.22
CA PRO A 2 -18.53 -55.75 42.20
C PRO A 2 -17.35 -54.84 41.81
N VAL A 3 -16.20 -55.07 42.46
CA VAL A 3 -15.00 -54.19 42.40
C VAL A 3 -14.49 -53.98 40.97
N TRP A 4 -14.64 -54.98 40.10
CA TRP A 4 -14.26 -54.87 38.68
C TRP A 4 -15.07 -53.81 37.91
N LEU A 5 -16.33 -53.59 38.28
CA LEU A 5 -17.19 -52.58 37.66
C LEU A 5 -16.76 -51.15 38.02
N GLN A 6 -16.25 -50.97 39.25
CA GLN A 6 -15.71 -49.69 39.71
C GLN A 6 -14.43 -49.33 38.95
N TRP A 7 -13.52 -50.28 38.78
CA TRP A 7 -12.30 -50.08 37.98
C TRP A 7 -12.61 -49.80 36.51
N ALA A 8 -13.59 -50.49 35.93
CA ALA A 8 -14.02 -50.23 34.55
C ALA A 8 -14.55 -48.80 34.34
N LEU A 9 -15.36 -48.29 35.29
CA LEU A 9 -15.87 -46.91 35.26
C LEU A 9 -14.75 -45.87 35.42
N ILE A 10 -13.79 -46.12 36.30
CA ILE A 10 -12.63 -45.23 36.50
C ILE A 10 -11.79 -45.16 35.22
N ILE A 11 -11.48 -46.32 34.62
CA ILE A 11 -10.69 -46.38 33.37
C ILE A 11 -11.41 -45.68 32.23
N ALA A 12 -12.72 -45.87 32.09
CA ALA A 12 -13.53 -45.20 31.07
C ALA A 12 -13.53 -43.67 31.26
N GLY A 13 -13.65 -43.19 32.50
CA GLY A 13 -13.59 -41.76 32.81
C GLY A 13 -12.22 -41.14 32.52
N VAL A 14 -11.14 -41.84 32.84
CA VAL A 14 -9.76 -41.41 32.53
C VAL A 14 -9.52 -41.40 31.02
N ALA A 15 -9.99 -42.42 30.29
CA ALA A 15 -9.86 -42.46 28.84
C ALA A 15 -10.62 -41.31 28.16
N ALA A 16 -11.84 -41.01 28.62
CA ALA A 16 -12.64 -39.90 28.10
C ALA A 16 -11.99 -38.54 28.39
N SER A 17 -11.42 -38.33 29.58
CA SER A 17 -10.76 -37.08 29.94
C SER A 17 -9.47 -36.83 29.15
N VAL A 18 -8.66 -37.89 28.93
CA VAL A 18 -7.46 -37.83 28.09
C VAL A 18 -7.83 -37.53 26.64
N PHE A 19 -8.84 -38.21 26.09
CA PHE A 19 -9.31 -37.97 24.73
C PHE A 19 -9.79 -36.54 24.52
N LEU A 20 -10.62 -36.02 25.43
CA LEU A 20 -11.14 -34.65 25.35
C LEU A 20 -10.01 -33.61 25.45
N THR A 21 -9.03 -33.85 26.32
CA THR A 21 -7.85 -32.97 26.48
C THR A 21 -7.01 -32.92 25.20
N LEU A 22 -6.76 -34.07 24.56
CA LEU A 22 -6.03 -34.12 23.29
C LEU A 22 -6.80 -33.43 22.15
N PHE A 23 -8.12 -33.62 22.09
CA PHE A 23 -8.99 -33.00 21.09
C PHE A 23 -8.97 -31.47 21.20
N ILE A 24 -9.14 -30.92 22.41
CA ILE A 24 -9.11 -29.47 22.67
C ILE A 24 -7.75 -28.89 22.31
N ARG A 25 -6.64 -29.56 22.66
CA ARG A 25 -5.28 -29.09 22.31
C ARG A 25 -5.06 -29.03 20.80
N LYS A 26 -5.52 -30.05 20.05
CA LYS A 26 -5.41 -30.12 18.59
C LYS A 26 -6.21 -29.00 17.91
N GLN A 27 -7.43 -28.72 18.38
CA GLN A 27 -8.29 -27.67 17.84
C GLN A 27 -7.81 -26.26 18.21
N SER A 28 -7.29 -26.07 19.43
CA SER A 28 -6.71 -24.80 19.89
C SER A 28 -5.48 -24.39 19.08
N GLY A 29 -4.67 -25.36 18.63
CA GLY A 29 -3.53 -25.10 17.74
C GLY A 29 -3.92 -24.51 16.38
N ARG A 30 -5.06 -24.94 15.82
CA ARG A 30 -5.58 -24.40 14.54
C ARG A 30 -6.07 -22.96 14.70
N ILE A 31 -6.80 -22.67 15.78
CA ILE A 31 -7.30 -21.32 16.08
C ILE A 31 -6.15 -20.35 16.38
N ARG A 32 -5.14 -20.78 17.15
CA ARG A 32 -3.94 -19.96 17.41
C ARG A 32 -3.18 -19.62 16.13
N ARG A 33 -2.96 -20.60 15.24
CA ARG A 33 -2.30 -20.35 13.94
C ARG A 33 -3.07 -19.36 13.07
N SER A 34 -4.40 -19.47 13.03
CA SER A 34 -5.26 -18.53 12.30
C SER A 34 -5.20 -17.12 12.89
N LYS A 35 -5.27 -16.97 14.22
CA LYS A 35 -5.16 -15.67 14.89
C LYS A 35 -3.78 -15.02 14.71
N THR A 36 -2.70 -15.80 14.83
CA THR A 36 -1.34 -15.29 14.61
C THR A 36 -1.09 -14.91 13.15
N ALA A 37 -1.63 -15.66 12.19
CA ALA A 37 -1.56 -15.29 10.78
C ALA A 37 -2.34 -14.00 10.50
N ALA A 38 -3.57 -13.88 10.99
CA ALA A 38 -4.40 -12.68 10.83
C ALA A 38 -3.75 -11.44 11.48
N GLN A 39 -3.18 -11.58 12.68
CA GLN A 39 -2.45 -10.49 13.35
C GLN A 39 -1.22 -10.05 12.55
N LYS A 40 -0.42 -10.99 12.05
CA LYS A 40 0.76 -10.68 11.22
C LYS A 40 0.38 -9.96 9.92
N THR A 41 -0.71 -10.40 9.27
CA THR A 41 -1.21 -9.75 8.06
C THR A 41 -1.69 -8.33 8.36
N ALA A 42 -2.46 -8.11 9.43
CA ALA A 42 -2.93 -6.79 9.84
C ALA A 42 -1.77 -5.84 10.16
N THR A 43 -0.75 -6.30 10.89
CA THR A 43 0.43 -5.47 11.18
C THR A 43 1.20 -5.10 9.91
N PHE A 44 1.29 -6.01 8.94
CA PHE A 44 1.98 -5.76 7.69
C PHE A 44 1.24 -4.77 6.79
N THR A 45 -0.10 -4.83 6.76
CA THR A 45 -0.91 -3.88 6.01
C THR A 45 -0.81 -2.47 6.58
N GLU A 46 -0.84 -2.32 7.91
CA GLU A 46 -0.67 -1.03 8.57
C GLU A 46 0.72 -0.44 8.32
N GLN A 47 1.78 -1.25 8.45
CA GLN A 47 3.14 -0.82 8.15
C GLN A 47 3.30 -0.38 6.68
N ARG A 48 2.70 -1.13 5.75
CA ARG A 48 2.73 -0.78 4.33
C ARG A 48 1.99 0.53 4.06
N ARG A 49 0.80 0.71 4.66
CA ARG A 49 0.04 1.98 4.56
C ARG A 49 0.86 3.15 5.10
N ALA A 50 1.44 3.01 6.29
CA ALA A 50 2.30 4.04 6.90
C ALA A 50 3.52 4.39 6.02
N SER A 51 4.17 3.38 5.43
CA SER A 51 5.30 3.59 4.52
C SER A 51 4.92 4.32 3.23
N MET A 52 3.73 4.02 2.68
CA MET A 52 3.20 4.74 1.52
C MET A 52 2.89 6.20 1.87
N ILE A 53 2.26 6.46 3.01
CA ILE A 53 1.98 7.82 3.50
C ILE A 53 3.29 8.61 3.66
N GLU A 54 4.30 7.99 4.26
CA GLU A 54 5.61 8.63 4.43
C GLU A 54 6.27 8.93 3.08
N SER A 55 6.18 8.01 2.13
CA SER A 55 6.68 8.21 0.76
C SER A 55 5.99 9.40 0.08
N VAL A 56 4.67 9.53 0.25
CA VAL A 56 3.91 10.69 -0.27
C VAL A 56 4.44 12.00 0.34
N ARG A 57 4.64 12.05 1.66
CA ARG A 57 5.17 13.25 2.34
C ARG A 57 6.57 13.64 1.87
N ILE A 58 7.46 12.65 1.71
CA ILE A 58 8.82 12.86 1.21
C ILE A 58 8.78 13.45 -0.20
N ILE A 59 7.96 12.89 -1.09
CA ILE A 59 7.82 13.40 -2.46
C ILE A 59 7.24 14.81 -2.46
N ALA A 60 6.20 15.07 -1.65
CA ALA A 60 5.61 16.41 -1.53
C ALA A 60 6.64 17.45 -1.06
N MET A 61 7.48 17.11 -0.08
CA MET A 61 8.56 17.97 0.37
C MET A 61 9.63 18.18 -0.71
N ALA A 62 9.98 17.13 -1.46
CA ALA A 62 10.92 17.24 -2.58
C ALA A 62 10.40 18.16 -3.70
N ILE A 63 9.07 18.17 -3.96
CA ILE A 63 8.45 19.14 -4.87
C ILE A 63 8.60 20.56 -4.33
N GLU A 64 8.28 20.80 -3.05
CA GLU A 64 8.39 22.14 -2.43
C GLU A 64 9.82 22.68 -2.50
N GLN A 65 10.82 21.79 -2.40
CA GLN A 65 12.24 22.12 -2.43
C GLN A 65 12.86 22.09 -3.84
N ASP A 66 12.05 21.86 -4.89
CA ASP A 66 12.52 21.73 -6.28
C ASP A 66 13.63 20.69 -6.48
N GLN A 67 13.58 19.60 -5.70
CA GLN A 67 14.56 18.51 -5.72
C GLN A 67 14.11 17.30 -6.57
N VAL A 68 13.02 17.43 -7.31
CA VAL A 68 12.44 16.36 -8.14
C VAL A 68 11.79 16.93 -9.39
N GLU A 69 11.86 16.19 -10.50
CA GLU A 69 11.09 16.50 -11.70
C GLU A 69 9.59 16.37 -11.42
N TYR A 70 8.81 17.38 -11.78
CA TYR A 70 7.38 17.42 -11.46
C TYR A 70 6.60 16.29 -12.15
N SER A 71 6.99 15.91 -13.38
CA SER A 71 6.41 14.76 -14.07
C SER A 71 6.55 13.47 -13.25
N GLU A 72 7.76 13.16 -12.82
CA GLU A 72 8.06 11.96 -12.03
C GLU A 72 7.33 11.98 -10.69
N ALA A 73 7.34 13.14 -10.02
CA ALA A 73 6.67 13.30 -8.73
C ALA A 73 5.15 13.08 -8.85
N CYS A 74 4.51 13.63 -9.88
CA CYS A 74 3.08 13.45 -10.12
C CYS A 74 2.72 11.98 -10.39
N ILE A 75 3.51 11.28 -11.22
CA ILE A 75 3.28 9.86 -11.52
C ILE A 75 3.41 9.00 -10.25
N ARG A 76 4.44 9.26 -9.42
CA ARG A 76 4.63 8.53 -8.15
C ARG A 76 3.53 8.83 -7.14
N ILE A 77 3.12 10.09 -6.98
CA ILE A 77 2.02 10.48 -6.10
C ILE A 77 0.72 9.81 -6.54
N LYS A 78 0.39 9.84 -7.84
CA LYS A 78 -0.80 9.17 -8.39
C LYS A 78 -0.84 7.69 -7.98
N GLY A 79 0.23 6.95 -8.26
CA GLY A 79 0.30 5.52 -7.94
C GLY A 79 0.22 5.21 -6.43
N LEU A 80 0.70 6.11 -5.57
CA LEU A 80 0.54 5.96 -4.11
C LEU A 80 -0.89 6.28 -3.67
N LEU A 81 -1.50 7.33 -4.20
CA LEU A 81 -2.87 7.75 -3.86
C LEU A 81 -3.93 6.77 -4.37
N ASP A 82 -3.69 6.10 -5.49
CA ASP A 82 -4.53 4.99 -5.98
C ASP A 82 -4.71 3.87 -4.95
N HIS A 83 -3.76 3.72 -4.02
CA HIS A 83 -3.83 2.73 -2.93
C HIS A 83 -4.23 3.31 -1.59
N LEU A 84 -3.96 4.60 -1.34
CA LEU A 84 -4.23 5.26 -0.06
C LEU A 84 -5.65 5.86 0.01
N GLU A 85 -5.97 6.75 -0.94
CA GLU A 85 -7.20 7.53 -0.97
C GLU A 85 -7.46 8.06 -2.41
N PRO A 86 -8.03 7.24 -3.32
CA PRO A 86 -8.21 7.62 -4.73
C PRO A 86 -9.12 8.84 -4.92
N SER A 87 -10.12 8.98 -4.06
CA SER A 87 -11.08 10.10 -4.05
C SER A 87 -10.43 11.45 -3.73
N LEU A 88 -9.23 11.46 -3.16
CA LEU A 88 -8.49 12.70 -2.88
C LEU A 88 -8.13 13.41 -4.18
N MET A 89 -7.73 12.66 -5.21
CA MET A 89 -7.33 13.19 -6.52
C MET A 89 -8.49 13.73 -7.36
N GLU A 90 -9.74 13.53 -6.93
CA GLU A 90 -10.91 14.13 -7.60
C GLU A 90 -11.14 15.58 -7.15
N ARG A 91 -10.43 16.05 -6.12
CA ARG A 91 -10.65 17.34 -5.46
C ARG A 91 -9.47 18.27 -5.69
N GLU A 92 -9.74 19.57 -5.78
CA GLU A 92 -8.70 20.59 -5.68
C GLU A 92 -8.15 20.63 -4.24
N PRO A 93 -6.84 20.85 -4.04
CA PRO A 93 -5.79 21.12 -5.04
C PRO A 93 -5.07 19.85 -5.55
N TYR A 94 -5.55 18.65 -5.25
CA TYR A 94 -4.85 17.38 -5.54
C TYR A 94 -5.04 16.87 -6.97
N ARG A 95 -6.07 17.34 -7.66
CA ARG A 95 -6.43 16.93 -9.02
C ARG A 95 -5.29 17.06 -10.04
N VAL A 96 -4.41 18.04 -9.84
CA VAL A 96 -3.25 18.27 -10.71
C VAL A 96 -2.35 17.04 -10.86
N PHE A 97 -2.23 16.19 -9.83
CA PHE A 97 -1.39 14.99 -9.90
C PHE A 97 -1.95 13.96 -10.88
N LEU A 98 -3.28 13.81 -10.92
CA LEU A 98 -3.97 12.96 -11.88
C LEU A 98 -3.88 13.56 -13.29
N GLU A 99 -4.15 14.86 -13.44
CA GLU A 99 -4.10 15.53 -14.73
C GLU A 99 -2.72 15.44 -15.40
N VAL A 100 -1.66 15.79 -14.68
CA VAL A 100 -0.29 15.76 -15.22
C VAL A 100 0.15 14.33 -15.53
N SER A 101 -0.18 13.36 -14.68
CA SER A 101 0.18 11.96 -14.94
C SER A 101 -0.55 11.37 -16.14
N ASP A 102 -1.82 11.72 -16.36
CA ASP A 102 -2.60 11.28 -17.52
C ASP A 102 -2.08 11.91 -18.81
N LEU A 103 -1.71 13.20 -18.80
CA LEU A 103 -1.07 13.87 -19.94
C LEU A 103 0.24 13.17 -20.34
N LEU A 104 0.98 12.62 -19.39
CA LEU A 104 2.28 11.99 -19.61
C LEU A 104 2.21 10.47 -19.82
N GLN A 105 1.03 9.84 -19.67
CA GLN A 105 0.87 8.38 -19.71
C GLN A 105 1.32 7.75 -21.04
N HIS A 106 1.22 8.49 -22.14
CA HIS A 106 1.59 8.02 -23.48
C HIS A 106 3.11 8.04 -23.74
N MET A 107 3.88 8.69 -22.87
CA MET A 107 5.33 8.82 -23.08
C MET A 107 6.06 7.52 -22.71
N PRO A 108 7.05 7.08 -23.51
CA PRO A 108 7.77 5.85 -23.26
C PRO A 108 8.67 6.00 -22.03
N THR A 109 8.63 5.00 -21.15
CA THR A 109 9.45 4.92 -19.94
C THR A 109 10.46 3.77 -20.03
N HIS A 110 11.47 3.80 -19.16
CA HIS A 110 12.48 2.73 -19.01
C HIS A 110 13.02 2.19 -20.35
N LYS A 111 12.83 0.88 -20.61
CA LYS A 111 13.33 0.19 -21.81
C LYS A 111 12.68 0.70 -23.10
N ALA A 112 11.39 1.06 -23.08
CA ALA A 112 10.70 1.59 -24.25
C ALA A 112 11.33 2.92 -24.70
N ARG A 113 11.78 3.74 -23.75
CA ARG A 113 12.48 5.01 -24.04
C ARG A 113 13.81 4.79 -24.77
N GLN A 114 14.59 3.78 -24.37
CA GLN A 114 15.86 3.43 -25.02
C GLN A 114 15.67 2.92 -26.45
N GLN A 115 14.53 2.27 -26.72
CA GLN A 115 14.18 1.74 -28.04
C GLN A 115 13.51 2.79 -28.94
N THR A 116 13.13 3.94 -28.39
CA THR A 116 12.49 5.02 -29.13
C THR A 116 13.53 5.85 -29.88
N ASN A 117 13.19 6.29 -31.10
CA ASN A 117 14.06 7.14 -31.89
C ASN A 117 14.41 8.44 -31.12
N PRO A 118 15.71 8.81 -31.01
CA PRO A 118 16.16 9.98 -30.24
C PRO A 118 15.47 11.30 -30.60
N ARG A 119 15.07 11.49 -31.87
CA ARG A 119 14.34 12.70 -32.30
C ARG A 119 12.96 12.79 -31.66
N PHE A 120 12.26 11.66 -31.55
CA PHE A 120 10.96 11.60 -30.90
C PHE A 120 11.07 11.78 -29.39
N VAL A 121 12.09 11.17 -28.75
CA VAL A 121 12.37 11.38 -27.33
C VAL A 121 12.57 12.86 -27.01
N ARG A 122 13.39 13.57 -27.80
CA ARG A 122 13.60 15.02 -27.62
C ARG A 122 12.31 15.83 -27.78
N LYS A 123 11.43 15.46 -28.71
CA LYS A 123 10.14 16.13 -28.89
C LYS A 123 9.23 15.93 -27.67
N MET A 124 9.14 14.71 -27.15
CA MET A 124 8.35 14.39 -25.95
C MET A 124 8.94 15.04 -24.70
N ASP A 125 10.27 15.16 -24.58
CA ASP A 125 10.89 15.87 -23.46
C ASP A 125 10.54 17.36 -23.48
N LYS A 126 10.52 17.99 -24.66
CA LYS A 126 10.05 19.37 -24.80
C LYS A 126 8.60 19.52 -24.35
N GLU A 127 7.73 18.63 -24.80
CA GLU A 127 6.32 18.59 -24.38
C GLU A 127 6.19 18.39 -22.87
N ARG A 128 6.99 17.50 -22.28
CA ARG A 128 7.04 17.26 -20.84
C ARG A 128 7.39 18.54 -20.08
N PHE A 129 8.44 19.24 -20.48
CA PHE A 129 8.84 20.51 -19.83
C PHE A 129 7.78 21.60 -19.97
N GLU A 130 7.08 21.67 -21.12
CA GLU A 130 5.97 22.61 -21.31
C GLU A 130 4.79 22.31 -20.38
N ILE A 131 4.45 21.03 -20.19
CA ILE A 131 3.41 20.59 -19.23
C ILE A 131 3.84 20.90 -17.80
N GLU A 132 5.07 20.54 -17.43
CA GLU A 132 5.60 20.81 -16.09
C GLU A 132 5.58 22.31 -15.76
N GLY A 133 6.00 23.16 -16.69
CA GLY A 133 5.97 24.61 -16.52
C GLY A 133 4.55 25.16 -16.38
N ARG A 134 3.59 24.64 -17.16
CA ARG A 134 2.19 25.08 -17.11
C ARG A 134 1.50 24.74 -15.79
N HIS A 135 1.81 23.57 -15.23
CA HIS A 135 1.17 23.07 -14.01
C HIS A 135 2.01 23.29 -12.74
N ALA A 136 3.23 23.84 -12.85
CA ALA A 136 4.17 24.05 -11.74
C ALA A 136 3.51 24.60 -10.46
N ASP A 137 2.79 25.72 -10.58
CA ASP A 137 2.17 26.35 -9.42
C ASP A 137 1.07 25.49 -8.79
N ALA A 138 0.28 24.80 -9.62
CA ALA A 138 -0.77 23.91 -9.14
C ALA A 138 -0.16 22.68 -8.46
N ILE A 139 0.91 22.11 -9.02
CA ILE A 139 1.66 20.98 -8.45
C ILE A 139 2.24 21.37 -7.09
N ARG A 140 2.87 22.54 -6.96
CA ARG A 140 3.38 23.04 -5.67
C ARG A 140 2.26 23.21 -4.64
N ARG A 141 1.13 23.83 -5.02
CA ARG A 141 -0.02 23.97 -4.10
C ARG A 141 -0.57 22.61 -3.67
N GLY A 142 -0.71 21.67 -4.61
CA GLY A 142 -1.11 20.30 -4.34
C GLY A 142 -0.15 19.60 -3.38
N ALA A 143 1.17 19.76 -3.59
CA ALA A 143 2.19 19.16 -2.75
C ALA A 143 2.15 19.72 -1.32
N THR A 144 2.03 21.04 -1.15
CA THR A 144 1.90 21.66 0.17
C THR A 144 0.64 21.19 0.90
N ALA A 145 -0.49 21.11 0.20
CA ALA A 145 -1.72 20.56 0.78
C ALA A 145 -1.53 19.09 1.18
N LEU A 146 -0.89 18.28 0.32
CA LEU A 146 -0.68 16.86 0.55
C LEU A 146 0.26 16.58 1.73
N ARG A 147 1.26 17.45 1.94
CA ARG A 147 2.15 17.39 3.12
C ARG A 147 1.41 17.62 4.43
N GLN A 148 0.36 18.45 4.40
CA GLN A 148 -0.47 18.79 5.57
C GLN A 148 -1.69 17.87 5.72
N HIS A 149 -1.98 17.04 4.72
CA HIS A 149 -3.15 16.15 4.71
C HIS A 149 -3.01 15.01 5.75
N SER A 150 -4.14 14.67 6.37
CA SER A 150 -4.24 13.54 7.29
C SER A 150 -4.89 12.36 6.58
N PHE A 151 -4.14 11.25 6.47
CA PHE A 151 -4.53 9.99 5.82
C PHE A 151 -5.20 8.98 6.75
#